data_AF-A0A0D7KI47-F1
#
_entry.id   AF-A0A0D7KI47-F1
#
_cell.length_a   1.000
_cell.length_b   1.000
_cell.length_c   1.000
_cell.angle_alpha   90.00
_cell.angle_beta   90.00
_cell.angle_gamma   90.00
#
_symmetry.space_group_name_H-M   'P 1'
#
loop_
_entity.id
_entity.type
_entity.pdbx_description
1 polymer ?
#
loop_
_entity_poly.entity_id
_entity_poly.type
_entity_poly.pdbx_seq_one_letter_code
_entity_poly.pdbx_strand_id
1 'polypeptide(L)'
;MLEALINGFTAGIIGVVGVLIGGILTYKLGLKAEKSLIRMRIKVEKIQNTQVDLLNMARQMGILSIAMHNYEYKKINHESYCKISNDVQDKMMHYIRSIRVNEFAIKNYKAQIDKLIDEYNAVSDMQYERYINPDCKNKYYDADEITFEAVEERLRKITLVTIDLKDDLSDQIDKDLTT
;
A
#
# COMPACT_ATOMS: atom_id res chain seq x y z
N MET A 1 -34.40 63.09 -19.10
CA MET A 1 -34.75 62.57 -17.76
C MET A 1 -35.18 61.12 -17.80
N LEU A 2 -36.15 60.74 -18.64
CA LEU A 2 -36.65 59.35 -18.74
C LEU A 2 -35.55 58.34 -19.15
N GLU A 3 -34.72 58.67 -20.15
CA GLU A 3 -33.63 57.80 -20.62
C GLU A 3 -32.54 57.55 -19.57
N ALA A 4 -32.18 58.56 -18.78
CA ALA A 4 -31.22 58.41 -17.69
C ALA A 4 -31.74 57.48 -16.58
N LEU A 5 -33.06 57.51 -16.34
CA LEU A 5 -33.73 56.68 -15.35
C LEU A 5 -33.84 55.22 -15.83
N ILE A 6 -34.11 55.01 -17.13
CA ILE A 6 -34.13 53.69 -17.77
C ILE A 6 -32.71 53.07 -17.78
N ASN A 7 -31.69 53.85 -18.14
CA ASN A 7 -30.30 53.40 -18.17
C ASN A 7 -29.75 53.09 -16.76
N GLY A 8 -30.13 53.87 -15.75
CA GLY A 8 -29.78 53.59 -14.35
C GLY A 8 -30.42 52.30 -13.83
N PHE A 9 -31.68 52.03 -14.20
CA PHE A 9 -32.39 50.81 -13.80
C PHE A 9 -31.85 49.56 -14.50
N THR A 10 -31.53 49.64 -15.79
CA THR A 10 -30.87 48.53 -16.52
C THR A 10 -29.48 48.25 -15.99
N ALA A 11 -28.68 49.28 -15.69
CA ALA A 11 -27.36 49.10 -15.07
C ALA A 11 -27.46 48.44 -13.69
N GLY A 12 -28.44 48.83 -12.86
CA GLY A 12 -28.71 48.22 -11.57
C GLY A 12 -29.09 46.73 -11.67
N ILE A 13 -29.96 46.38 -12.62
CA ILE A 13 -30.35 44.98 -12.88
C ILE A 13 -29.15 44.16 -13.37
N ILE A 14 -28.38 44.68 -14.33
CA ILE A 14 -27.19 44.00 -14.87
C ILE A 14 -26.15 43.78 -13.75
N GLY A 15 -25.96 44.76 -12.87
CA GLY A 15 -25.07 44.64 -11.72
C GLY A 15 -25.50 43.54 -10.75
N VAL A 16 -26.78 43.50 -10.36
CA VAL A 16 -27.31 42.46 -9.45
C VAL A 16 -27.24 41.07 -10.08
N VAL A 17 -27.61 40.93 -11.35
CA VAL A 17 -27.51 39.67 -12.09
C VAL A 17 -26.06 39.21 -12.22
N GLY A 18 -25.13 40.13 -12.50
CA GLY A 18 -23.70 39.84 -12.54
C GLY A 18 -23.14 39.33 -11.21
N VAL A 19 -23.52 39.95 -10.09
CA VAL A 19 -23.13 39.50 -8.74
C VAL A 19 -23.71 38.13 -8.40
N LEU A 20 -24.97 37.87 -8.74
CA LEU A 20 -25.61 36.56 -8.50
C LEU A 20 -24.96 35.46 -9.33
N ILE A 21 -24.69 35.69 -10.62
CA ILE A 21 -24.01 34.74 -11.49
C ILE A 21 -22.59 34.49 -10.99
N GLY A 22 -21.84 35.55 -10.67
CA GLY A 22 -20.48 35.45 -10.12
C GLY A 22 -20.43 34.69 -8.80
N GLY A 23 -21.39 34.94 -7.89
CA GLY A 23 -21.53 34.24 -6.63
C GLY A 23 -21.79 32.73 -6.80
N ILE A 24 -22.72 32.36 -7.69
CA ILE A 24 -22.99 30.95 -8.01
C ILE A 24 -21.77 30.26 -8.64
N LEU A 25 -21.07 30.94 -9.54
CA LEU A 25 -19.86 30.40 -10.18
C LEU A 25 -18.76 30.17 -9.15
N THR A 26 -18.52 31.15 -8.28
CA THR A 26 -17.51 31.08 -7.21
C THR A 26 -17.84 29.95 -6.23
N TYR A 27 -19.12 29.81 -5.84
CA TYR A 27 -19.56 28.71 -4.98
C TYR A 27 -19.33 27.33 -5.62
N LYS A 28 -19.69 27.16 -6.91
CA LYS A 28 -19.43 25.91 -7.63
C LYS A 28 -17.94 25.60 -7.78
N LEU A 29 -17.11 26.61 -8.02
CA LEU A 29 -15.65 26.47 -8.09
C LEU A 29 -15.07 26.10 -6.73
N GLY A 30 -15.51 26.75 -5.65
CA GLY A 30 -15.12 26.45 -4.27
C GLY A 30 -15.44 25.01 -3.89
N LEU A 31 -16.67 24.56 -4.13
CA LEU A 31 -17.08 23.16 -3.90
C LEU A 31 -16.25 22.16 -4.71
N LYS A 32 -15.92 22.48 -5.97
CA LYS A 32 -15.10 21.62 -6.81
C LYS A 32 -13.67 21.51 -6.29
N ALA A 33 -13.09 22.64 -5.85
CA ALA A 33 -11.76 22.68 -5.25
C ALA A 33 -11.73 21.89 -3.93
N GLU A 34 -12.70 22.12 -3.05
CA GLU A 34 -12.81 21.40 -1.77
C GLU A 34 -12.94 19.89 -1.97
N LYS A 35 -13.82 19.46 -2.88
CA LYS A 35 -13.97 18.04 -3.23
C LYS A 35 -12.68 17.43 -3.79
N SER A 36 -11.92 18.19 -4.56
CA SER A 36 -10.62 17.76 -5.09
C SER A 36 -9.60 17.57 -3.96
N LEU A 37 -9.50 18.54 -3.05
CA LEU A 37 -8.61 18.49 -1.89
C LEU A 37 -8.94 17.30 -0.97
N ILE A 38 -10.23 17.07 -0.70
CA ILE A 38 -10.67 15.92 0.11
C ILE A 38 -10.25 14.60 -0.55
N ARG A 39 -10.46 14.44 -1.86
CA ARG A 39 -10.06 13.23 -2.59
C ARG A 39 -8.54 13.01 -2.55
N MET A 40 -7.77 14.08 -2.74
CA MET A 40 -6.31 14.04 -2.67
C MET A 40 -5.84 13.62 -1.27
N ARG A 41 -6.40 14.24 -0.22
CA ARG A 41 -6.08 13.88 1.17
C ARG A 41 -6.38 12.41 1.47
N ILE A 42 -7.54 11.90 1.04
CA ILE A 42 -7.89 10.49 1.19
C ILE A 42 -6.89 9.60 0.44
N LYS A 43 -6.52 9.95 -0.79
CA LYS A 43 -5.55 9.18 -1.58
C LYS A 43 -4.19 9.12 -0.87
N VAL A 44 -3.65 10.26 -0.44
CA VAL A 44 -2.37 10.36 0.28
C VAL A 44 -2.40 9.55 1.57
N GLU A 45 -3.45 9.68 2.37
CA GLU A 45 -3.60 8.90 3.61
C GLU A 45 -3.56 7.38 3.34
N LYS A 46 -4.21 6.92 2.27
CA LYS A 46 -4.25 5.50 1.91
C LYS A 46 -2.91 5.01 1.35
N ILE A 47 -2.18 5.86 0.64
CA ILE A 47 -0.79 5.56 0.25
C ILE A 47 0.09 5.44 1.50
N GLN A 48 0.02 6.39 2.44
CA GLN A 48 0.79 6.36 3.69
C GLN A 48 0.50 5.11 4.53
N ASN A 49 -0.78 4.72 4.66
CA ASN A 49 -1.15 3.48 5.34
C ASN A 49 -0.52 2.26 4.65
N THR A 50 -0.54 2.22 3.32
CA THR A 50 0.10 1.14 2.54
C THR A 50 1.60 1.10 2.77
N GLN A 51 2.27 2.24 2.83
CA GLN A 51 3.71 2.31 3.13
C GLN A 51 4.04 1.77 4.53
N VAL A 52 3.21 2.09 5.52
CA VAL A 52 3.35 1.54 6.88
C VAL A 52 3.22 0.02 6.86
N ASP A 53 2.23 -0.51 6.14
CA ASP A 53 2.03 -1.95 6.01
C ASP A 53 3.20 -2.65 5.30
N LEU A 54 3.74 -2.07 4.22
CA LEU A 54 4.93 -2.57 3.54
C LEU A 54 6.15 -2.61 4.48
N LEU A 55 6.40 -1.56 5.26
CA LEU A 55 7.48 -1.56 6.24
C LEU A 55 7.27 -2.60 7.34
N ASN A 56 6.03 -2.82 7.77
CA ASN A 56 5.70 -3.86 8.73
C ASN A 56 5.92 -5.26 8.14
N MET A 57 5.58 -5.48 6.87
CA MET A 57 5.88 -6.72 6.14
C MET A 57 7.38 -6.99 6.09
N ALA A 58 8.20 -5.99 5.70
CA ALA A 58 9.66 -6.09 5.70
C ALA A 58 10.21 -6.47 7.10
N ARG A 59 9.65 -5.87 8.16
CA ARG A 59 10.01 -6.24 9.54
C ARG A 59 9.68 -7.70 9.86
N GLN A 60 8.51 -8.20 9.45
CA GLN A 60 8.14 -9.60 9.69
C GLN A 60 9.06 -10.56 8.93
N MET A 61 9.44 -10.24 7.69
CA MET A 61 10.42 -11.02 6.94
C MET A 61 11.78 -11.08 7.66
N GLY A 62 12.22 -9.97 8.26
CA GLY A 62 13.43 -9.94 9.09
C GLY A 62 13.32 -10.82 10.34
N ILE A 63 12.18 -10.79 11.04
CA ILE A 63 11.92 -11.66 12.20
C ILE A 63 11.99 -13.13 11.79
N LEU A 64 11.36 -13.46 10.66
CA LEU A 64 11.33 -14.82 10.12
C LEU A 64 12.72 -15.31 9.69
N SER A 65 13.50 -14.47 9.02
CA SER A 65 14.90 -14.75 8.67
C SER A 65 15.74 -15.05 9.93
N ILE A 66 15.63 -14.22 10.97
CA ILE A 66 16.32 -14.45 12.25
C ILE A 66 15.87 -15.76 12.90
N ALA A 67 14.56 -16.05 12.88
CA ALA A 67 14.03 -17.29 13.46
C ALA A 67 14.55 -18.53 12.72
N MET A 68 14.57 -18.48 11.38
CA MET A 68 15.10 -19.54 10.53
C MET A 68 16.59 -19.78 10.81
N HIS A 69 17.37 -18.70 10.88
CA HIS A 69 18.79 -18.78 11.23
C HIS A 69 19.01 -19.30 12.66
N ASN A 70 18.16 -18.93 13.63
CA ASN A 70 18.27 -19.48 14.97
C ASN A 70 17.90 -20.98 15.02
N TYR A 71 16.97 -21.43 14.18
CA TYR A 71 16.59 -22.83 14.10
C TYR A 71 17.70 -23.68 13.46
N GLU A 72 18.20 -23.26 12.29
CA GLU A 72 19.26 -23.99 11.57
C GLU A 72 20.55 -24.12 12.40
N TYR A 73 20.89 -23.07 13.15
CA TYR A 73 22.04 -23.09 14.06
C TYR A 73 21.71 -23.63 15.46
N LYS A 74 20.57 -24.32 15.62
CA LYS A 74 20.14 -25.02 16.83
C LYS A 74 20.05 -24.15 18.10
N LYS A 75 19.83 -22.85 17.94
CA LYS A 75 19.62 -21.89 19.04
C LYS A 75 18.18 -21.90 19.55
N ILE A 76 17.23 -22.30 18.72
CA ILE A 76 15.83 -22.56 19.10
C ILE A 76 15.40 -23.95 18.64
N ASN A 77 14.40 -24.51 19.30
CA ASN A 77 13.82 -25.80 18.90
C ASN A 77 12.76 -25.62 17.79
N HIS A 78 12.34 -26.75 17.21
CA HIS A 78 11.36 -26.79 16.12
C HIS A 78 10.01 -26.19 16.52
N GLU A 79 9.50 -26.51 17.72
CA GLU A 79 8.24 -25.95 18.22
C GLU A 79 8.27 -24.41 18.30
N SER A 80 9.37 -23.85 18.82
CA SER A 80 9.57 -22.39 18.91
C SER A 80 9.64 -21.75 17.53
N TYR A 81 10.33 -22.39 16.58
CA TYR A 81 10.38 -21.92 15.20
C TYR A 81 8.98 -21.90 14.58
N CYS A 82 8.24 -23.01 14.66
CA CYS A 82 6.88 -23.12 14.11
C CYS A 82 5.94 -22.07 14.70
N LYS A 83 6.03 -21.80 16.01
CA LYS A 83 5.25 -20.74 16.65
C LYS A 83 5.57 -19.36 16.07
N ILE A 84 6.85 -19.00 15.95
CA ILE A 84 7.26 -17.71 15.39
C ILE A 84 6.85 -17.60 13.92
N SER A 85 7.03 -18.67 13.14
CA SER A 85 6.64 -18.74 11.73
C SER A 85 5.14 -18.50 11.54
N ASN A 86 4.30 -19.17 12.33
CA ASN A 86 2.85 -18.99 12.29
C ASN A 86 2.44 -17.57 12.69
N ASP A 87 3.03 -17.01 13.76
CA ASP A 87 2.76 -15.63 14.20
C ASP A 87 3.14 -14.61 13.12
N VAL A 88 4.24 -14.85 12.39
CA VAL A 88 4.65 -14.02 11.25
C VAL A 88 3.64 -14.15 10.12
N GLN A 89 3.23 -15.38 9.76
CA GLN A 89 2.29 -15.61 8.67
C GLN A 89 0.93 -14.93 8.92
N ASP A 90 0.41 -15.01 10.14
CA ASP A 90 -0.84 -14.34 10.51
C ASP A 90 -0.74 -12.81 10.37
N LYS A 91 0.37 -12.23 10.80
CA LYS A 91 0.63 -10.78 10.64
C LYS A 91 0.79 -10.39 9.17
N MET A 92 1.51 -11.18 8.39
CA MET A 92 1.66 -10.95 6.95
C MET A 92 0.31 -10.96 6.25
N MET A 93 -0.54 -11.93 6.54
CA MET A 93 -1.91 -11.99 6.00
C MET A 93 -2.75 -10.79 6.41
N HIS A 94 -2.57 -10.26 7.62
CA HIS A 94 -3.22 -9.03 8.04
C HIS A 94 -2.78 -7.81 7.21
N TYR A 95 -1.47 -7.63 7.02
CA TYR A 95 -0.92 -6.52 6.21
C TYR A 95 -1.33 -6.63 4.75
N ILE A 96 -1.30 -7.84 4.17
CA ILE A 96 -1.78 -8.09 2.81
C ILE A 96 -3.22 -7.62 2.66
N ARG A 97 -4.13 -8.01 3.55
CA ARG A 97 -5.53 -7.57 3.50
C ARG A 97 -5.68 -6.06 3.62
N SER A 98 -4.90 -5.41 4.48
CA SER A 98 -4.91 -3.95 4.63
C SER A 98 -4.48 -3.25 3.33
N ILE A 99 -3.41 -3.72 2.68
CA ILE A 99 -2.95 -3.22 1.39
C ILE A 99 -4.03 -3.40 0.32
N ARG A 100 -4.70 -4.56 0.28
CA ARG A 100 -5.81 -4.84 -0.65
C ARG A 100 -6.96 -3.84 -0.53
N VAL A 101 -7.31 -3.43 0.69
CA VAL A 101 -8.35 -2.40 0.94
C VAL A 101 -7.94 -1.03 0.36
N ASN A 102 -6.65 -0.74 0.32
CA ASN A 102 -6.10 0.52 -0.18
C ASN A 102 -5.82 0.52 -1.70
N GLU A 103 -6.08 -0.57 -2.41
CA GLU A 103 -5.77 -0.73 -3.85
C GLU A 103 -6.26 0.42 -4.73
N PHE A 104 -7.42 0.99 -4.41
CA PHE A 104 -7.97 2.11 -5.18
C PHE A 104 -7.07 3.37 -5.15
N ALA A 105 -6.22 3.53 -4.14
CA ALA A 105 -5.28 4.64 -4.02
C ALA A 105 -3.93 4.34 -4.70
N ILE A 106 -3.58 3.06 -4.84
CA ILE A 106 -2.28 2.55 -5.33
C ILE A 106 -2.41 1.77 -6.64
N LYS A 107 -3.43 2.07 -7.46
CA LYS A 107 -3.79 1.29 -8.66
C LYS A 107 -2.60 1.04 -9.61
N ASN A 108 -1.72 2.03 -9.75
CA ASN A 108 -0.55 1.96 -10.63
C ASN A 108 0.49 0.93 -10.15
N TYR A 109 0.45 0.58 -8.87
CA TYR A 109 1.38 -0.33 -8.21
C TYR A 109 0.81 -1.74 -8.00
N LYS A 110 -0.46 -1.96 -8.39
CA LYS A 110 -1.16 -3.22 -8.16
C LYS A 110 -0.37 -4.44 -8.63
N ALA A 111 0.19 -4.40 -9.85
CA ALA A 111 0.92 -5.53 -10.41
C ALA A 111 2.21 -5.85 -9.63
N GLN A 112 2.90 -4.84 -9.11
CA GLN A 112 4.11 -5.03 -8.30
C GLN A 112 3.76 -5.57 -6.91
N ILE A 113 2.66 -5.10 -6.31
CA ILE A 113 2.11 -5.62 -5.05
C ILE A 113 1.67 -7.07 -5.20
N ASP A 114 0.96 -7.40 -6.30
CA ASP A 114 0.55 -8.77 -6.62
C ASP A 114 1.76 -9.69 -6.66
N LYS A 115 2.79 -9.29 -7.42
CA LYS A 115 4.04 -10.04 -7.50
C LYS A 115 4.72 -10.19 -6.14
N LEU A 116 4.79 -9.13 -5.33
CA LEU A 116 5.38 -9.18 -3.99
C LEU A 116 4.66 -10.21 -3.10
N ILE A 117 3.33 -10.23 -3.15
CA ILE A 117 2.51 -11.15 -2.37
C ILE A 117 2.70 -12.59 -2.85
N ASP A 118 2.76 -12.80 -4.16
CA ASP A 118 2.97 -14.13 -4.74
C ASP A 118 4.35 -14.70 -4.37
N GLU A 119 5.40 -13.87 -4.41
CA GLU A 119 6.75 -14.25 -3.98
C GLU A 119 6.79 -14.58 -2.47
N TYR A 120 6.07 -13.81 -1.64
CA TYR A 120 5.95 -14.13 -0.21
C TYR A 120 5.23 -15.46 0.03
N ASN A 121 4.14 -15.73 -0.69
CA ASN A 121 3.41 -16.99 -0.59
C ASN A 121 4.31 -18.17 -0.98
N ALA A 122 5.08 -18.04 -2.06
CA ALA A 122 6.04 -19.05 -2.47
C ALA A 122 7.07 -19.35 -1.36
N VAL A 123 7.62 -18.31 -0.72
CA VAL A 123 8.52 -18.48 0.44
C VAL A 123 7.81 -19.17 1.61
N SER A 124 6.57 -18.80 1.90
CA SER A 124 5.78 -19.44 2.96
C SER A 124 5.58 -20.94 2.69
N ASP A 125 5.31 -21.31 1.44
CA ASP A 125 5.15 -22.71 1.03
C ASP A 125 6.49 -23.47 1.13
N MET A 126 7.59 -22.87 0.68
CA MET A 126 8.94 -23.44 0.84
C MET A 126 9.28 -23.68 2.30
N GLN A 127 8.94 -22.73 3.18
CA GLN A 127 9.16 -22.88 4.62
C GLN A 127 8.29 -23.97 5.23
N TYR A 128 7.05 -24.09 4.76
CA TYR A 128 6.16 -25.15 5.20
C TYR A 128 6.74 -26.52 4.84
N GLU A 129 7.14 -26.72 3.58
CA GLU A 129 7.73 -27.98 3.11
C GLU A 129 9.09 -28.27 3.72
N ARG A 130 9.93 -27.28 4.02
CA ARG A 130 11.25 -27.53 4.60
C ARG A 130 11.18 -27.78 6.10
N TYR A 131 10.45 -26.92 6.80
CA TYR A 131 10.59 -26.79 8.25
C TYR A 131 9.38 -27.29 9.01
N ILE A 132 8.16 -27.08 8.50
CA ILE A 132 6.93 -27.35 9.26
C ILE A 132 6.44 -28.78 9.02
N ASN A 133 6.43 -29.23 7.76
CA ASN A 133 5.95 -30.55 7.36
C ASN A 133 6.81 -31.14 6.22
N PRO A 134 8.04 -31.60 6.53
CA PRO A 134 8.98 -32.13 5.54
C PRO A 134 8.53 -33.42 4.84
N ASP A 135 7.59 -34.14 5.46
CA ASP A 135 7.02 -35.38 4.94
C ASP A 135 5.64 -35.17 4.30
N CYS A 136 5.31 -33.93 3.92
CA CYS A 136 4.07 -33.64 3.21
C CYS A 136 3.97 -34.46 1.90
N LYS A 137 2.76 -34.95 1.60
CA LYS A 137 2.52 -35.83 0.44
C LYS A 137 2.67 -35.14 -0.91
N ASN A 138 2.37 -33.84 -0.95
CA ASN A 138 2.48 -33.01 -2.14
C ASN A 138 3.66 -32.07 -1.93
N LYS A 139 4.76 -32.32 -2.64
CA LYS A 139 5.90 -31.43 -2.70
C LYS A 139 5.80 -30.59 -3.97
N TYR A 140 5.81 -29.28 -3.82
CA TYR A 140 5.77 -28.33 -4.92
C TYR A 140 7.17 -27.87 -5.32
N TYR A 141 8.17 -28.09 -4.47
CA TYR A 141 9.54 -27.63 -4.67
C TYR A 141 10.54 -28.78 -4.59
N ASP A 142 11.61 -28.68 -5.38
CA ASP A 142 12.72 -29.62 -5.32
C ASP A 142 13.59 -29.35 -4.08
N ALA A 143 14.36 -30.36 -3.65
CA ALA A 143 15.12 -30.31 -2.40
C ALA A 143 16.20 -29.22 -2.36
N ASP A 144 16.76 -28.85 -3.51
CA ASP A 144 17.73 -27.77 -3.69
C ASP A 144 17.09 -26.37 -3.64
N GLU A 145 15.81 -26.26 -4.00
CA GLU A 145 15.05 -25.01 -3.98
C GLU A 145 14.62 -24.58 -2.57
N ILE A 146 14.53 -25.54 -1.63
CA ILE A 146 14.09 -25.31 -0.24
C ILE A 146 15.24 -25.37 0.78
N THR A 147 16.47 -25.21 0.32
CA THR A 147 17.64 -25.07 1.19
C THR A 147 17.54 -23.78 2.03
N PHE A 148 18.21 -23.77 3.18
CA PHE A 148 18.25 -22.59 4.05
C PHE A 148 18.70 -21.34 3.28
N GLU A 149 19.78 -21.48 2.50
CA GLU A 149 20.37 -20.41 1.71
C GLU A 149 19.43 -19.93 0.60
N ALA A 150 18.71 -20.83 -0.07
CA ALA A 150 17.75 -20.46 -1.11
C ALA A 150 16.56 -19.68 -0.54
N VAL A 151 16.00 -20.13 0.58
CA VAL A 151 14.88 -19.46 1.25
C VAL A 151 15.31 -18.12 1.83
N GLU A 152 16.50 -18.04 2.44
CA GLU A 152 17.07 -16.80 2.97
C GLU A 152 17.28 -15.76 1.87
N GLU A 153 17.85 -16.18 0.74
CA GLU A 153 18.09 -15.29 -0.38
C GLU A 153 16.78 -14.75 -0.98
N ARG A 154 15.75 -15.59 -1.08
CA ARG A 154 14.42 -15.12 -1.51
C ARG A 154 13.81 -14.15 -0.51
N LEU A 155 13.85 -14.43 0.78
CA LEU A 155 13.38 -13.50 1.82
C LEU A 155 14.06 -12.13 1.73
N ARG A 156 15.39 -12.12 1.53
CA ARG A 156 16.18 -10.90 1.36
C ARG A 156 15.72 -10.11 0.13
N LYS A 157 15.55 -10.77 -1.01
CA LYS A 157 15.06 -10.12 -2.24
C LYS A 157 13.67 -9.51 -2.06
N ILE A 158 12.74 -10.25 -1.46
CA ILE A 158 11.37 -9.76 -1.19
C ILE A 158 11.41 -8.56 -0.25
N THR A 159 12.28 -8.58 0.76
CA THR A 159 12.45 -7.46 1.69
C THR A 159 12.94 -6.19 0.97
N LEU A 160 13.92 -6.32 0.06
CA LEU A 160 14.41 -5.20 -0.75
C LEU A 160 13.33 -4.65 -1.67
N VAL A 161 12.62 -5.52 -2.40
CA VAL A 161 11.49 -5.11 -3.27
C VAL A 161 10.40 -4.39 -2.47
N THR A 162 10.15 -4.82 -1.23
CA THR A 162 9.18 -4.17 -0.34
C THR A 162 9.60 -2.74 0.02
N ILE A 163 10.89 -2.52 0.26
CA ILE A 163 11.47 -1.20 0.57
C ILE A 163 11.41 -0.31 -0.67
N ASP A 164 11.84 -0.81 -1.83
CA ASP A 164 11.80 -0.08 -3.09
C ASP A 164 10.37 0.38 -3.43
N LEU A 165 9.40 -0.52 -3.29
CA LEU A 165 7.99 -0.20 -3.52
C LEU A 165 7.46 0.86 -2.55
N LYS A 166 7.90 0.82 -1.28
CA LYS A 166 7.54 1.84 -0.30
C LYS A 166 8.11 3.21 -0.70
N ASP A 167 9.31 3.25 -1.25
CA ASP A 167 9.97 4.48 -1.70
C ASP A 167 9.31 5.04 -2.97
N ASP A 168 8.95 4.18 -3.93
CA ASP A 168 8.19 4.60 -5.12
C ASP A 168 6.83 5.23 -4.74
N LEU A 169 6.17 4.69 -3.71
CA LEU A 169 4.93 5.27 -3.18
C LEU A 169 5.16 6.63 -2.50
N SER A 170 6.34 6.87 -1.93
CA SER A 170 6.72 8.18 -1.37
C SER A 170 6.83 9.21 -2.49
N ASP A 171 7.51 8.86 -3.58
CA ASP A 171 7.64 9.73 -4.76
C ASP A 171 6.27 10.05 -5.38
N GLN A 172 5.32 9.12 -5.32
CA GLN A 172 3.96 9.36 -5.81
C GLN A 172 3.22 10.40 -4.95
N ILE A 173 3.41 10.41 -3.63
CA ILE A 173 2.83 11.44 -2.76
C ILE A 173 3.40 12.81 -3.13
N ASP A 174 4.71 12.91 -3.32
CA ASP A 174 5.37 14.17 -3.66
C ASP A 174 4.86 14.72 -5.01
N LYS A 175 4.67 13.85 -6.00
CA LYS A 175 4.03 14.21 -7.28
C LYS A 175 2.59 14.69 -7.08
N ASP A 176 1.80 13.97 -6.30
CA ASP A 176 0.40 14.33 -6.03
C ASP A 176 0.24 15.66 -5.27
N LEU A 177 1.25 16.08 -4.49
CA LEU A 177 1.24 17.34 -3.73
C LEU A 177 1.81 18.53 -4.51
N THR A 178 2.60 18.28 -5.55
CA THR A 178 3.26 19.31 -6.37
C THR A 178 2.54 19.60 -7.69
N THR A 179 1.53 18.81 -8.05
CA THR A 179 0.71 18.95 -9.26
C THR A 179 -0.68 19.46 -8.94
#